data_AF-A0A4V1XL94-F1
#
_entry.id   AF-A0A4V1XL94-F1
#
_cell.length_a   1.000
_cell.length_b   1.000
_cell.length_c   1.000
_cell.angle_alpha   90.00
_cell.angle_beta   90.00
_cell.angle_gamma   90.00
#
_symmetry.space_group_name_H-M   'P 1'
#
loop_
_entity.id
_entity.type
_entity.pdbx_description
1 polymer ?
#
loop_
_entity_poly.entity_id
_entity_poly.type
_entity_poly.pdbx_seq_one_letter_code
_entity_poly.pdbx_strand_id
1 'polypeptide(L)'
;MSTEVPGDCVTAAYAQYGIPMVADSRSEMLGGWFNPSNFEISLELVNQVQELAARKRCAAAQFAISWIKSCEKLPGLQTTLQIPCATTAERVSENDRTVKFTDAELEEIETPDQTRFCW
;
A
#
# COMPACT_ATOMS: atom_id res chain seq x y z
N MET A 1 27.59 21.54 -0.67
CA MET A 1 27.93 20.45 0.26
C MET A 1 26.63 19.77 0.64
N SER A 2 26.55 18.47 0.35
CA SER A 2 25.32 17.67 0.23
C SER A 2 24.31 17.85 1.34
N THR A 3 23.07 18.12 0.95
CA THR A 3 21.87 17.76 1.71
C THR A 3 21.55 16.31 1.37
N GLU A 4 22.21 15.36 2.03
CA GLU A 4 21.76 13.97 1.99
C GLU A 4 20.42 13.90 2.72
N VAL A 5 19.38 13.56 1.96
CA VAL A 5 18.07 13.21 2.50
C VAL A 5 18.19 11.76 3.01
N PRO A 6 18.11 11.50 4.33
CA PRO A 6 18.20 10.14 4.83
C PRO A 6 16.86 9.44 4.58
N GLY A 7 16.89 8.39 3.77
CA GLY A 7 15.72 7.58 3.41
C GLY A 7 15.19 7.93 2.04
N ASP A 8 15.63 7.18 1.01
CA ASP A 8 14.96 6.93 -0.30
C ASP A 8 15.95 6.28 -1.30
N CYS A 9 16.66 5.19 -0.94
CA CYS A 9 17.68 4.64 -1.85
C CYS A 9 17.16 3.65 -2.89
N VAL A 10 16.13 2.85 -2.58
CA VAL A 10 15.68 1.77 -3.47
C VAL A 10 14.71 2.31 -4.53
N THR A 11 13.62 2.97 -4.12
CA THR A 11 12.61 3.46 -5.07
C THR A 11 13.19 4.48 -6.06
N ALA A 12 13.96 5.46 -5.56
CA ALA A 12 14.59 6.47 -6.40
C ALA A 12 15.64 5.89 -7.36
N ALA A 13 16.44 4.91 -6.89
CA ALA A 13 17.42 4.24 -7.75
C ALA A 13 16.75 3.41 -8.85
N TYR A 14 15.70 2.66 -8.52
CA TYR A 14 15.01 1.82 -9.51
C TYR A 14 14.28 2.67 -10.55
N ALA A 15 13.74 3.83 -10.14
CA ALA A 15 13.15 4.80 -11.05
C ALA A 15 14.17 5.37 -12.04
N GLN A 16 15.42 5.62 -11.59
CA GLN A 16 16.51 6.08 -12.46
C GLN A 16 16.82 5.08 -13.60
N TYR A 17 16.69 3.78 -13.33
CA TYR A 17 16.99 2.71 -14.30
C TYR A 17 15.75 2.16 -15.02
N GLY A 18 14.56 2.69 -14.74
CA GLY A 18 13.30 2.21 -15.34
C GLY A 18 12.96 0.76 -14.97
N ILE A 19 13.40 0.29 -13.80
CA ILE A 19 13.18 -1.08 -13.35
C ILE A 19 11.85 -1.15 -12.60
N PRO A 20 10.86 -1.93 -13.05
CA PRO A 20 9.60 -2.06 -12.33
C PRO A 20 9.82 -2.72 -10.96
N MET A 21 9.10 -2.22 -9.96
CA MET A 21 9.11 -2.80 -8.62
C MET A 21 8.02 -3.86 -8.51
N VAL A 22 8.32 -4.96 -7.84
CA VAL A 22 7.31 -5.96 -7.45
C VAL A 22 7.00 -5.75 -5.98
N ALA A 23 5.75 -5.43 -5.67
CA ALA A 23 5.29 -5.35 -4.29
C ALA A 23 4.80 -6.73 -3.83
N ASP A 24 5.54 -7.32 -2.89
CA ASP A 24 5.21 -8.57 -2.21
C ASP A 24 5.22 -8.37 -0.70
N SER A 25 4.16 -8.81 -0.03
CA SER A 25 4.06 -8.78 1.42
C SER A 25 4.32 -10.18 1.95
N ARG A 26 5.57 -10.50 2.26
CA ARG A 26 5.88 -11.73 3.00
C ARG A 26 5.27 -11.62 4.40
N SER A 27 4.32 -12.51 4.72
CA SER A 27 3.65 -12.52 6.04
C SER A 27 4.63 -12.62 7.22
N GLU A 28 5.83 -13.17 7.01
CA GLU A 28 6.91 -13.27 8.00
C GLU A 28 7.47 -11.90 8.42
N MET A 29 7.39 -10.88 7.53
CA MET A 29 7.79 -9.50 7.84
C MET A 29 6.73 -8.73 8.64
N LEU A 30 5.51 -9.27 8.81
CA LEU A 30 4.44 -8.65 9.61
C LEU A 30 4.60 -8.88 11.13
N GLY A 31 5.69 -9.51 11.58
CA GLY A 31 5.94 -9.77 13.00
C GLY A 31 5.95 -8.53 13.89
N GLY A 32 6.23 -7.34 13.33
CA GLY A 32 6.11 -6.06 14.05
C GLY A 32 4.69 -5.51 14.15
N TRP A 33 3.80 -5.89 13.22
CA TRP A 33 2.38 -5.52 13.21
C TRP A 33 1.55 -6.41 14.13
N PHE A 34 1.87 -7.70 14.20
CA PHE A 34 1.20 -8.68 15.06
C PHE A 34 1.96 -8.91 16.38
N ASN A 35 2.59 -7.87 16.90
CA ASN A 35 3.16 -7.84 18.25
C ASN A 35 2.06 -7.41 19.25
N PRO A 36 1.93 -8.05 20.44
CA PRO A 36 1.03 -7.61 21.50
C PRO A 36 1.02 -6.10 21.80
N SER A 37 2.17 -5.41 21.70
CA SER A 37 2.29 -3.97 21.93
C SER A 37 1.65 -3.09 20.84
N ASN A 38 1.53 -3.60 19.61
CA ASN A 38 1.04 -2.84 18.45
C ASN A 38 -0.29 -3.39 17.89
N PHE A 39 -0.73 -4.56 18.36
CA PHE A 39 -1.87 -5.28 17.80
C PHE A 39 -3.15 -4.45 17.79
N GLU A 40 -3.46 -3.74 18.89
CA GLU A 40 -4.65 -2.89 18.99
C GLU A 40 -4.62 -1.74 17.98
N ILE A 41 -3.44 -1.12 17.77
CA ILE A 41 -3.26 -0.04 16.79
C ILE A 41 -3.41 -0.59 15.37
N SER A 42 -2.79 -1.74 15.08
CA SER A 42 -2.94 -2.39 13.78
C SER A 42 -4.40 -2.80 13.50
N LEU A 43 -5.14 -3.23 14.52
CA LEU A 43 -6.55 -3.59 14.39
C LEU A 43 -7.42 -2.35 14.12
N GLU A 44 -7.16 -1.25 14.81
CA GLU A 44 -7.82 0.04 14.57
C GLU A 44 -7.63 0.50 13.11
N LEU A 45 -6.40 0.41 12.59
CA LEU A 45 -6.10 0.71 11.19
C LEU A 45 -6.85 -0.21 10.22
N VAL A 46 -6.92 -1.51 10.52
CA VAL A 46 -7.70 -2.46 9.71
C VAL A 46 -9.19 -2.08 9.71
N ASN A 47 -9.74 -1.69 10.86
CA ASN A 47 -11.15 -1.27 10.97
C ASN A 47 -11.41 -0.01 10.14
N GLN A 48 -10.53 0.98 10.21
CA GLN A 48 -10.64 2.20 9.39
C GLN A 48 -10.63 1.86 7.89
N VAL A 49 -9.71 0.99 7.44
CA VAL A 49 -9.69 0.53 6.04
C VAL A 49 -10.98 -0.19 5.66
N GLN A 50 -11.56 -1.01 6.55
CA GLN A 50 -12.84 -1.68 6.31
C GLN A 50 -13.99 -0.68 6.17
N GLU A 51 -14.04 0.37 6.99
CA GLU A 51 -15.04 1.43 6.89
C GLU A 51 -14.93 2.17 5.55
N LEU A 52 -13.71 2.57 5.16
CA LEU A 52 -13.45 3.22 3.87
C LEU A 52 -13.87 2.34 2.69
N ALA A 53 -13.54 1.03 2.75
CA ALA A 53 -13.91 0.06 1.73
C ALA A 53 -15.43 -0.16 1.66
N ALA A 54 -16.12 -0.14 2.81
CA ALA A 54 -17.57 -0.23 2.88
C ALA A 54 -18.25 0.99 2.24
N ARG A 55 -17.75 2.22 2.47
CA ARG A 55 -18.23 3.43 1.78
C ARG A 55 -18.12 3.30 0.26
N LYS A 56 -17.06 2.65 -0.23
CA LYS A 56 -16.82 2.32 -1.64
C LYS A 56 -17.57 1.09 -2.16
N ARG A 57 -18.23 0.33 -1.28
CA ARG A 57 -18.88 -0.96 -1.60
C ARG A 57 -17.93 -1.97 -2.25
N CYS A 58 -16.70 -2.03 -1.75
CA CYS A 58 -15.68 -2.98 -2.20
C CYS A 58 -15.12 -3.78 -1.01
N ALA A 59 -14.44 -4.88 -1.29
CA ALA A 59 -13.75 -5.65 -0.26
C ALA A 59 -12.52 -4.86 0.25
N ALA A 60 -12.19 -4.97 1.53
CA ALA A 60 -11.02 -4.30 2.10
C ALA A 60 -9.71 -4.65 1.37
N ALA A 61 -9.57 -5.91 0.93
CA ALA A 61 -8.43 -6.35 0.12
C ALA A 61 -8.37 -5.62 -1.23
N GLN A 62 -9.50 -5.49 -1.92
CA GLN A 62 -9.60 -4.74 -3.20
C GLN A 62 -9.25 -3.27 -3.02
N PHE A 63 -9.75 -2.66 -1.94
CA PHE A 63 -9.46 -1.29 -1.58
C PHE A 63 -7.96 -1.08 -1.40
N ALA A 64 -7.30 -1.92 -0.59
CA ALA A 64 -5.87 -1.83 -0.34
C ALA A 64 -5.02 -2.04 -1.61
N ILE A 65 -5.32 -3.08 -2.41
CA ILE A 65 -4.60 -3.35 -3.67
C ILE A 65 -4.74 -2.17 -4.64
N SER A 66 -5.96 -1.64 -4.76
CA SER A 66 -6.24 -0.51 -5.67
C SER A 66 -5.65 0.80 -5.17
N TRP A 67 -5.54 0.97 -3.85
CA TRP A 67 -4.88 2.13 -3.24
C TRP A 67 -3.39 2.13 -3.58
N ILE A 68 -2.68 1.00 -3.44
CA ILE A 68 -1.25 0.94 -3.82
C ILE A 68 -1.06 1.23 -5.31
N LYS A 69 -1.95 0.75 -6.18
CA LYS A 69 -1.95 1.13 -7.61
C LYS A 69 -2.13 2.63 -7.83
N SER A 70 -2.91 3.30 -6.99
CA SER A 70 -3.11 4.75 -7.09
C SER A 70 -1.87 5.55 -6.68
N CYS A 71 -1.04 5.01 -5.78
CA CYS A 71 0.23 5.61 -5.37
C CYS A 71 1.26 5.70 -6.50
N GLU A 72 1.15 4.88 -7.56
CA GLU A 72 2.02 4.99 -8.75
C GLU A 72 1.93 6.35 -9.45
N LYS A 73 0.85 7.11 -9.20
CA LYS A 73 0.66 8.45 -9.75
C LYS A 73 1.40 9.53 -8.98
N LEU A 74 1.90 9.22 -7.78
CA LEU A 74 2.60 10.17 -6.94
C LEU A 74 4.05 10.38 -7.44
N PRO A 75 4.56 11.63 -7.37
CA PRO A 75 5.90 11.94 -7.85
C PRO A 75 6.96 11.16 -7.06
N GLY A 76 7.84 10.45 -7.78
CA GLY A 76 8.91 9.63 -7.19
C GLY A 76 8.56 8.16 -6.96
N LEU A 77 7.29 7.78 -7.16
CA LEU A 77 6.86 6.39 -7.19
C LEU A 77 6.78 5.88 -8.64
N GLN A 78 7.19 4.63 -8.84
CA GLN A 78 7.25 3.98 -10.15
C GLN A 78 6.20 2.87 -10.27
N THR A 79 5.98 2.36 -11.48
CA THR A 79 5.10 1.22 -11.74
C THR A 79 5.42 0.07 -10.78
N THR A 80 4.40 -0.31 -10.00
CA THR A 80 4.48 -1.30 -8.94
C THR A 80 3.58 -2.47 -9.30
N LEU A 81 4.21 -3.56 -9.75
CA LEU A 81 3.52 -4.80 -10.03
C LEU A 81 3.11 -5.46 -8.70
N GLN A 82 1.83 -5.37 -8.39
CA GLN A 82 1.19 -6.03 -7.26
C GLN A 82 1.03 -7.53 -7.56
N ILE A 83 1.45 -8.41 -6.65
CA ILE A 83 1.20 -9.86 -6.76
C ILE A 83 0.25 -10.30 -5.62
N PRO A 84 -1.05 -10.01 -5.71
CA PRO A 84 -1.99 -10.42 -4.69
C PRO A 84 -2.15 -11.95 -4.71
N CYS A 85 -1.65 -12.62 -3.69
CA CYS A 85 -1.80 -14.07 -3.54
C CYS A 85 -3.21 -14.41 -3.02
N ALA A 86 -3.74 -15.55 -3.45
CA ALA A 86 -5.03 -16.08 -3.02
C ALA A 86 -5.02 -17.62 -3.10
N THR A 87 -5.73 -18.27 -2.19
CA THR A 87 -5.87 -19.73 -2.15
C THR A 87 -7.11 -20.25 -2.89
N THR A 88 -8.00 -19.35 -3.35
CA THR A 88 -9.22 -19.71 -4.08
C THR A 88 -9.41 -18.83 -5.33
N ALA A 89 -10.03 -19.38 -6.37
CA ALA A 89 -10.32 -18.66 -7.61
C ALA A 89 -11.27 -17.47 -7.40
N GLU A 90 -12.20 -17.58 -6.44
CA GLU A 90 -13.09 -16.50 -6.04
C GLU A 90 -12.31 -15.32 -5.48
N ARG A 91 -11.31 -15.57 -4.62
CA ARG A 91 -10.45 -14.52 -4.08
C ARG A 91 -9.53 -13.91 -5.14
N VAL A 92 -9.07 -14.68 -6.12
CA VAL A 92 -8.36 -14.13 -7.30
C VAL A 92 -9.28 -13.17 -8.06
N SER A 93 -10.52 -13.61 -8.34
CA SER A 93 -11.52 -12.81 -9.05
C SER A 93 -11.98 -11.59 -8.27
N GLU A 94 -11.95 -11.66 -6.94
CA GLU A 94 -12.14 -10.51 -6.06
C GLU A 94 -10.96 -9.54 -6.21
N ASN A 95 -9.73 -10.00 -5.99
CA ASN A 95 -8.52 -9.17 -6.01
C ASN A 95 -8.23 -8.49 -7.36
N ASP A 96 -8.67 -9.08 -8.47
CA ASP A 96 -8.47 -8.54 -9.82
C ASP A 96 -9.31 -7.27 -10.11
N ARG A 97 -10.36 -7.00 -9.32
CA ARG A 97 -11.21 -5.83 -9.53
C ARG A 97 -10.49 -4.55 -9.12
N THR A 98 -10.51 -3.55 -10.01
CA THR A 98 -9.91 -2.24 -9.76
C THR A 98 -10.92 -1.27 -9.17
N VAL A 99 -10.59 -0.68 -8.03
CA VAL A 99 -11.34 0.42 -7.39
C VAL A 99 -10.71 1.75 -7.80
N LYS A 100 -11.52 2.71 -8.25
CA LYS A 100 -11.04 4.07 -8.55
C LYS A 100 -11.13 4.95 -7.31
N PHE A 101 -10.07 5.69 -7.05
CA PHE A 101 -10.00 6.71 -6.00
C PHE A 101 -10.13 8.11 -6.60
N THR A 102 -10.78 9.01 -5.88
CA THR A 102 -10.74 10.45 -6.12
C THR A 102 -9.58 11.07 -5.36
N ASP A 103 -9.12 12.25 -5.80
CA ASP A 103 -7.99 12.92 -5.14
C ASP A 103 -8.30 13.25 -3.67
N ALA A 104 -9.55 13.63 -3.37
CA ALA A 104 -9.99 13.89 -1.99
C ALA A 104 -9.97 12.64 -1.10
N GLU A 105 -10.27 11.45 -1.64
CA GLU A 105 -10.18 10.20 -0.90
C GLU A 105 -8.72 9.78 -0.68
N LEU A 106 -7.84 10.08 -1.64
CA LEU A 106 -6.41 9.84 -1.46
C LEU A 106 -5.84 10.78 -0.38
N GLU A 107 -6.26 12.04 -0.36
CA GLU A 107 -5.89 13.01 0.67
C GLU A 107 -6.41 12.62 2.07
N GLU A 108 -7.60 12.01 2.17
CA GLU A 108 -8.12 11.47 3.44
C GLU A 108 -7.28 10.29 3.97
N ILE A 109 -6.72 9.48 3.06
CA ILE A 109 -5.90 8.32 3.41
C ILE A 109 -4.44 8.72 3.67
N GLU A 110 -3.95 9.78 3.02
CA GLU A 110 -2.60 10.29 3.19
C GLU A 110 -2.44 10.96 4.55
N THR A 111 -1.60 10.39 5.41
CA THR A 111 -1.13 11.08 6.62
C THR A 111 0.08 11.95 6.24
N PRO A 112 0.05 13.28 6.46
CA PRO A 112 1.11 14.20 6.05
C PRO A 112 2.51 13.95 6.65
N ASP A 113 2.64 13.04 7.63
CA ASP A 113 3.85 12.89 8.46
C ASP A 113 4.24 11.40 8.75
N GLN A 114 3.66 10.42 8.05
CA GLN A 114 3.89 8.99 8.36
C GLN A 114 4.26 8.11 7.17
N THR A 115 4.44 8.66 5.97
CA THR A 115 4.71 7.82 4.79
C THR A 115 6.05 8.13 4.13
N ARG A 116 7.13 7.75 4.80
CA ARG A 116 8.26 7.15 4.09
C ARG A 116 8.23 5.68 4.41
N PHE A 117 7.59 4.89 3.54
CA PHE A 117 7.68 3.44 3.59
C PHE A 117 9.15 3.04 3.48
N CYS A 118 9.80 2.83 4.62
CA CYS A 118 11.06 2.10 4.68
C CYS A 118 10.75 0.63 4.44
N TRP A 119 10.92 0.18 3.20
CA TRP A 119 11.32 -1.19 2.93
C TRP A 119 12.78 -1.37 3.32
#